data_AF-W9YX27-F1
#
_entry.id   AF-W9YX27-F1
#
_cell.length_a   1.000
_cell.length_b   1.000
_cell.length_c   1.000
_cell.angle_alpha   90.00
_cell.angle_beta   90.00
_cell.angle_gamma   90.00
#
_symmetry.space_group_name_H-M   'P 1'
#
loop_
_entity.id
_entity.type
_entity.pdbx_description
1 polymer ?
#
loop_
_entity_poly.entity_id
_entity_poly.type
_entity_poly.pdbx_seq_one_letter_code
_entity_poly.pdbx_strand_id
1 'polypeptide(L)'
;MALITPRVEDRLIPWRIPLGQGAIVHVSLDDCEYYVYWLFDYPERSDGIDLEVAIDRKPARYVDTAMDDYFQHFFLADDQQPAGYNAEPADPATMSLKDNFSGSSTMWKDSAGNRGIIKLEYRLLNEIHPNRTKTAEVSERASAERGCLFEVIKEDKIVPLSKIGENKTQGRL
;
A
#
# COMPACT_ATOMS: atom_id res chain seq x y z
N MET A 1 -11.91 7.52 -0.64
CA MET A 1 -11.61 6.13 -0.29
C MET A 1 -10.36 5.64 -1.01
N ALA A 2 -9.39 5.10 -0.26
CA ALA A 2 -8.25 4.35 -0.78
C ALA A 2 -8.51 2.83 -0.64
N LEU A 3 -7.68 2.01 -1.29
CA LEU A 3 -7.83 0.55 -1.35
C LEU A 3 -8.01 -0.10 0.03
N ILE A 4 -7.21 0.33 0.99
CA ILE A 4 -7.17 -0.17 2.35
C ILE A 4 -7.62 0.99 3.24
N THR A 5 -8.93 1.12 3.45
CA THR A 5 -9.51 2.14 4.34
C THR A 5 -10.17 1.42 5.50
N PRO A 6 -9.79 1.69 6.75
CA PRO A 6 -10.40 1.03 7.90
C PRO A 6 -11.79 1.62 8.12
N ARG A 7 -12.63 0.89 8.84
CA ARG A 7 -14.03 1.28 9.08
C ARG A 7 -14.32 1.34 10.56
N VAL A 8 -15.31 2.15 10.94
CA VAL A 8 -15.78 2.19 12.34
C VAL A 8 -16.68 0.98 12.58
N GLU A 9 -16.30 0.14 13.53
CA GLU A 9 -17.04 -1.04 14.01
C GLU A 9 -17.11 -0.97 15.54
N ASP A 10 -18.28 -0.83 16.15
CA ASP A 10 -18.47 -0.86 17.61
C ASP A 10 -17.47 0.01 18.41
N ARG A 11 -17.18 1.22 17.91
CA ARG A 11 -16.20 2.20 18.46
C ARG A 11 -14.73 1.81 18.30
N LEU A 12 -14.44 0.74 17.58
CA LEU A 12 -13.11 0.37 17.10
C LEU A 12 -12.96 0.79 15.63
N ILE A 13 -11.71 0.91 15.18
CA ILE A 13 -11.37 1.15 13.77
C ILE A 13 -10.43 0.04 13.31
N PRO A 14 -10.93 -1.18 13.08
CA PRO A 14 -10.09 -2.27 12.60
C PRO A 14 -9.67 -2.04 11.15
N TRP A 15 -8.40 -2.32 10.88
CA TRP A 15 -7.89 -2.49 9.53
C TRP A 15 -8.11 -3.95 9.13
N ARG A 16 -9.05 -4.20 8.21
CA ARG A 16 -9.36 -5.54 7.71
C ARG A 16 -8.67 -5.78 6.39
N ILE A 17 -7.84 -6.81 6.30
CA ILE A 17 -7.09 -7.10 5.08
C ILE A 17 -6.69 -8.59 5.00
N PRO A 18 -6.78 -9.24 3.83
CA PRO A 18 -6.54 -10.68 3.66
C PRO A 18 -5.05 -11.00 3.51
N LEU A 19 -4.26 -10.81 4.57
CA LEU A 19 -2.80 -10.98 4.54
C LEU A 19 -2.29 -12.22 5.30
N GLY A 20 -3.11 -12.89 6.10
CA GLY A 20 -2.69 -14.02 6.93
C GLY A 20 -1.65 -13.63 7.97
N GLN A 21 -0.38 -13.97 7.70
CA GLN A 21 0.78 -13.58 8.52
C GLN A 21 1.71 -12.61 7.77
N GLY A 22 1.30 -12.17 6.58
CA GLY A 22 2.01 -11.20 5.76
C GLY A 22 1.94 -9.79 6.33
N ALA A 23 2.73 -8.91 5.70
CA ALA A 23 2.72 -7.49 5.99
C ALA A 23 2.97 -6.71 4.70
N ILE A 24 2.12 -5.72 4.45
CA ILE A 24 2.35 -4.70 3.44
C ILE A 24 3.40 -3.74 3.99
N VAL A 25 4.36 -3.39 3.13
CA VAL A 25 5.42 -2.46 3.49
C VAL A 25 4.98 -1.04 3.19
N HIS A 26 5.42 -0.11 4.02
CA HIS A 26 5.21 1.31 3.84
C HIS A 26 6.57 1.99 3.74
N VAL A 27 6.62 3.16 3.10
CA VAL A 27 7.81 4.00 3.02
C VAL A 27 7.41 5.43 3.37
N SER A 28 8.30 6.16 4.04
CA SER A 28 8.12 7.61 4.20
C SER A 28 8.44 8.29 2.88
N LEU A 29 7.52 9.14 2.39
CA LEU A 29 7.77 9.92 1.18
C LEU A 29 8.97 10.87 1.33
N ASP A 30 9.22 11.36 2.55
CA ASP A 30 10.38 12.21 2.86
C ASP A 30 11.71 11.46 2.73
N ASP A 31 11.70 10.12 2.77
CA ASP A 31 12.90 9.29 2.58
C ASP A 31 13.13 8.92 1.10
N CYS A 32 12.11 9.03 0.24
CA CYS A 32 12.18 8.57 -1.15
C CYS A 32 13.25 9.29 -1.97
N GLU A 33 13.48 10.59 -1.71
CA GLU A 33 14.45 11.39 -2.44
C GLU A 33 15.87 10.82 -2.36
N TYR A 34 16.27 10.33 -1.18
CA TYR A 34 17.62 9.78 -0.95
C TYR A 34 17.87 8.52 -1.79
N TYR A 35 16.86 7.67 -1.94
CA TYR A 35 16.96 6.46 -2.75
C TYR A 35 17.00 6.81 -4.25
N VAL A 36 16.20 7.79 -4.68
CA VAL A 36 16.22 8.26 -6.07
C VAL A 36 17.59 8.86 -6.42
N TYR A 37 18.13 9.75 -5.58
CA TYR A 37 19.46 10.31 -5.81
C TYR A 37 20.54 9.23 -5.84
N TRP A 38 20.49 8.26 -4.93
CA TRP A 38 21.46 7.17 -4.91
C TRP A 38 21.44 6.33 -6.20
N LEU A 39 20.27 6.06 -6.78
CA LEU A 39 20.18 5.34 -8.05
C LEU A 39 20.94 6.07 -9.18
N PHE A 40 20.93 7.40 -9.19
CA PHE A 40 21.61 8.22 -10.21
C PHE A 40 23.09 8.48 -9.89
N ASP A 41 23.45 8.62 -8.61
CA ASP A 41 24.81 8.92 -8.19
C ASP A 41 25.74 7.69 -8.25
N TYR A 42 25.17 6.48 -8.19
CA TYR A 42 25.92 5.22 -8.14
C TYR A 42 25.48 4.22 -9.22
N PRO A 43 25.54 4.58 -10.52
CA PRO A 43 25.10 3.71 -11.61
C PRO A 43 25.84 2.37 -11.64
N GLU A 44 27.10 2.32 -11.21
CA GLU A 44 27.89 1.09 -11.13
C GLU A 44 27.39 0.11 -10.06
N ARG A 45 26.54 0.58 -9.13
CA ARG A 45 25.94 -0.22 -8.07
C ARG A 45 24.44 -0.41 -8.25
N SER A 46 23.76 0.52 -8.91
CA SER A 46 22.31 0.51 -9.12
C SER A 46 21.89 -0.16 -10.42
N ASP A 47 22.81 -0.35 -11.38
CA ASP A 47 22.45 -0.97 -12.66
C ASP A 47 21.95 -2.41 -12.46
N GLY A 48 20.78 -2.69 -13.05
CA GLY A 48 20.14 -4.00 -13.03
C GLY A 48 19.54 -4.45 -11.69
N ILE A 49 19.42 -3.58 -10.68
CA ILE A 49 18.79 -3.94 -9.39
C ILE A 49 17.35 -3.43 -9.30
N ASP A 50 16.49 -4.23 -8.66
CA ASP A 50 15.19 -3.78 -8.17
C ASP A 50 15.35 -3.28 -6.73
N LEU A 51 15.49 -1.96 -6.54
CA LEU A 51 15.64 -1.37 -5.22
C LEU A 51 14.28 -1.24 -4.51
N GLU A 52 13.93 -2.24 -3.71
CA GLU A 52 12.77 -2.17 -2.82
C GLU A 52 13.07 -1.29 -1.61
N VAL A 53 12.20 -0.30 -1.33
CA VAL A 53 12.34 0.64 -0.21
C VAL A 53 11.18 0.52 0.77
N ALA A 54 11.49 0.44 2.06
CA ALA A 54 10.47 0.30 3.10
C ALA A 54 11.00 0.67 4.50
N ILE A 55 10.07 1.06 5.38
CA ILE A 55 10.27 0.98 6.83
C ILE A 55 10.28 -0.48 7.28
N ASP A 56 10.83 -0.77 8.46
CA ASP A 56 10.93 -2.13 8.98
C ASP A 56 9.55 -2.76 9.14
N ARG A 57 9.44 -4.00 8.64
CA ARG A 57 8.26 -4.87 8.76
C ARG A 57 8.04 -5.31 10.21
N LYS A 58 7.52 -4.43 11.05
CA LYS A 58 6.87 -4.87 12.29
C LYS A 58 5.46 -5.38 11.96
N PRO A 59 4.97 -6.41 12.65
CA PRO A 59 3.59 -6.85 12.49
C PRO A 59 2.65 -5.67 12.81
N ALA A 60 2.00 -5.13 11.78
CA ALA A 60 0.88 -4.23 11.99
C ALA A 60 -0.25 -5.03 12.63
N ARG A 61 -0.95 -4.45 13.61
CA ARG A 61 -2.16 -5.07 14.15
C ARG A 61 -3.28 -4.82 13.15
N TYR A 62 -3.55 -5.81 12.31
CA TYR A 62 -4.73 -5.86 11.45
C TYR A 62 -5.59 -7.05 11.84
N VAL A 63 -6.84 -7.04 11.38
CA VAL A 63 -7.70 -8.22 11.45
C VAL A 63 -7.60 -8.93 10.11
N ASP A 64 -7.04 -10.13 10.14
CA ASP A 64 -7.03 -10.99 8.97
C ASP A 64 -8.47 -11.38 8.62
N THR A 65 -8.82 -11.26 7.35
CA THR A 65 -10.17 -11.48 6.84
C THR A 65 -10.09 -12.36 5.59
N ALA A 66 -11.11 -13.18 5.33
CA ALA A 66 -11.15 -13.95 4.10
C ALA A 66 -11.22 -13.03 2.87
N MET A 67 -10.64 -13.47 1.74
CA MET A 67 -10.59 -12.66 0.53
C MET A 67 -11.99 -12.26 0.04
N ASP A 68 -12.94 -13.19 0.03
CA ASP A 68 -14.32 -12.91 -0.41
C ASP A 68 -15.02 -11.91 0.52
N ASP A 69 -14.83 -12.02 1.84
CA ASP A 69 -15.37 -11.06 2.81
C ASP A 69 -14.76 -9.67 2.64
N TYR A 70 -13.47 -9.59 2.28
CA TYR A 70 -12.82 -8.32 1.96
C TYR A 70 -13.47 -7.65 0.75
N PHE A 71 -13.79 -8.41 -0.31
CA PHE A 71 -14.41 -7.86 -1.52
C PHE A 71 -15.89 -7.50 -1.36
N GLN A 72 -16.64 -8.19 -0.48
CA GLN A 72 -17.99 -7.74 -0.10
C GLN A 72 -18.01 -6.33 0.50
N HIS A 73 -16.89 -5.91 1.07
CA HIS A 73 -16.68 -4.60 1.66
C HIS A 73 -15.65 -3.77 0.89
N PHE A 74 -15.42 -4.09 -0.39
CA PHE A 74 -14.57 -3.25 -1.22
C PHE A 74 -15.23 -1.88 -1.41
N PHE A 75 -14.41 -0.83 -1.58
CA PHE A 75 -14.93 0.54 -1.73
C PHE A 75 -15.57 0.81 -3.10
N LEU A 76 -15.40 -0.11 -4.05
CA LEU A 76 -16.06 -0.08 -5.36
C LEU A 76 -17.16 -1.14 -5.37
N ALA A 77 -18.32 -0.76 -5.92
CA ALA A 77 -19.52 -1.60 -5.92
C ALA A 77 -19.40 -2.80 -6.89
N ASP A 78 -18.59 -2.67 -7.93
CA ASP A 78 -18.30 -3.73 -8.90
C ASP A 78 -16.82 -4.12 -8.76
N ASP A 79 -16.55 -5.34 -8.31
CA ASP A 79 -15.20 -5.90 -8.18
C ASP A 79 -14.75 -6.67 -9.44
N GLN A 80 -15.66 -6.87 -10.41
CA GLN A 80 -15.40 -7.53 -11.69
C GLN A 80 -15.00 -6.55 -12.78
N GLN A 81 -15.28 -5.25 -12.61
CA GLN A 81 -14.82 -4.23 -13.55
C GLN A 81 -13.28 -4.23 -13.69
N PRO A 82 -12.73 -3.73 -14.81
CA PRO A 82 -11.29 -3.66 -15.02
C PRO A 82 -10.56 -2.90 -13.91
N ALA A 83 -9.42 -3.43 -13.48
CA ALA A 83 -8.58 -2.77 -12.47
C ALA A 83 -7.93 -1.48 -13.00
N GLY A 84 -7.62 -1.47 -14.30
CA GLY A 84 -7.07 -0.31 -15.01
C GLY A 84 -8.19 0.59 -15.51
N TYR A 85 -8.12 1.88 -15.18
CA TYR A 85 -9.14 2.85 -15.57
C TYR A 85 -9.37 2.95 -17.09
N ASN A 86 -8.31 2.87 -17.91
CA ASN A 86 -8.38 2.87 -19.38
C ASN A 86 -8.19 1.47 -19.98
N ALA A 87 -8.34 0.40 -19.18
CA ALA A 87 -8.17 -0.96 -19.68
C ALA A 87 -9.34 -1.36 -20.57
N GLU A 88 -9.05 -1.96 -21.73
CA GLU A 88 -10.05 -2.50 -22.64
C GLU A 88 -10.61 -3.80 -22.05
N PRO A 89 -11.92 -3.89 -21.72
CA PRO A 89 -12.48 -5.11 -21.13
C PRO A 89 -12.34 -6.37 -21.99
N ALA A 90 -12.25 -6.21 -23.32
CA ALA A 90 -12.07 -7.31 -24.25
C ALA A 90 -10.61 -7.78 -24.40
N ASP A 91 -9.63 -7.05 -23.85
CA ASP A 91 -8.22 -7.45 -23.88
C ASP A 91 -8.01 -8.68 -22.97
N PRO A 92 -7.45 -9.79 -23.47
CA PRO A 92 -7.17 -10.98 -22.66
C PRO A 92 -6.25 -10.74 -21.45
N ALA A 93 -5.45 -9.67 -21.46
CA ALA A 93 -4.58 -9.28 -20.35
C ALA A 93 -5.28 -8.41 -19.29
N THR A 94 -6.51 -7.96 -19.55
CA THR A 94 -7.26 -7.16 -18.59
C THR A 94 -7.66 -7.99 -17.37
N MET A 95 -7.19 -7.58 -16.20
CA MET A 95 -7.58 -8.17 -14.92
C MET A 95 -8.74 -7.39 -14.31
N SER A 96 -9.66 -8.09 -13.66
CA SER A 96 -10.65 -7.47 -12.77
C SER A 96 -9.98 -6.86 -11.54
N LEU A 97 -10.67 -5.94 -10.86
CA LEU A 97 -10.24 -5.45 -9.53
C LEU A 97 -10.02 -6.62 -8.57
N LYS A 98 -10.95 -7.59 -8.56
CA LYS A 98 -10.87 -8.77 -7.70
C LYS A 98 -9.61 -9.57 -7.97
N ASP A 99 -9.32 -9.91 -9.22
CA ASP A 99 -8.15 -10.73 -9.58
C ASP A 99 -6.85 -9.99 -9.25
N ASN A 100 -6.76 -8.71 -9.61
CA ASN A 100 -5.56 -7.91 -9.41
C ASN A 100 -5.23 -7.75 -7.92
N PHE A 101 -6.21 -7.35 -7.11
CA PHE A 101 -6.00 -7.11 -5.68
C PHE A 101 -5.92 -8.39 -4.85
N SER A 102 -6.53 -9.49 -5.31
CA SER A 102 -6.28 -10.82 -4.75
C SER A 102 -4.83 -11.25 -4.99
N GLY A 103 -4.29 -11.01 -6.20
CA GLY A 103 -2.89 -11.26 -6.53
C GLY A 103 -1.94 -10.46 -5.65
N SER A 104 -2.18 -9.15 -5.50
CA SER A 104 -1.40 -8.27 -4.61
C SER A 104 -1.39 -8.77 -3.17
N SER A 105 -2.56 -9.08 -2.60
CA SER A 105 -2.67 -9.57 -1.22
C SER A 105 -1.96 -10.91 -1.03
N THR A 106 -2.05 -11.82 -2.02
CA THR A 106 -1.36 -13.11 -2.00
C THR A 106 0.17 -12.93 -2.02
N MET A 107 0.68 -12.05 -2.89
CA MET A 107 2.11 -11.72 -2.95
C MET A 107 2.63 -11.21 -1.60
N TRP A 108 1.89 -10.34 -0.92
CA TRP A 108 2.26 -9.84 0.41
C TRP A 108 2.19 -10.90 1.50
N LYS A 109 1.16 -11.76 1.45
CA LYS A 109 1.01 -12.91 2.35
C LYS A 109 2.19 -13.87 2.22
N ASP A 110 2.60 -14.20 1.00
CA ASP A 110 3.69 -15.13 0.72
C ASP A 110 5.07 -14.52 0.96
N SER A 111 5.15 -13.21 1.17
CA SER A 111 6.40 -12.50 1.46
C SER A 111 6.63 -12.23 2.95
N ALA A 112 5.83 -12.85 3.83
CA ALA A 112 5.94 -12.72 5.27
C ALA A 112 7.36 -13.02 5.79
N GLY A 113 7.84 -12.20 6.72
CA GLY A 113 9.17 -12.38 7.32
C GLY A 113 10.34 -12.13 6.38
N ASN A 114 10.14 -11.31 5.33
CA ASN A 114 11.16 -10.98 4.33
C ASN A 114 11.61 -12.21 3.51
N ARG A 115 10.64 -13.03 3.09
CA ARG A 115 10.84 -14.26 2.31
C ARG A 115 10.01 -14.15 1.02
N GLY A 116 10.02 -15.21 0.21
CA GLY A 116 9.14 -15.27 -0.96
C GLY A 116 9.55 -14.31 -2.07
N ILE A 117 8.56 -13.57 -2.60
CA ILE A 117 8.70 -12.74 -3.79
C ILE A 117 9.35 -11.39 -3.44
N ILE A 118 8.90 -10.74 -2.36
CA ILE A 118 9.36 -9.40 -1.95
C ILE A 118 10.40 -9.51 -0.84
N LYS A 119 11.64 -9.10 -1.14
CA LYS A 119 12.79 -9.20 -0.25
C LYS A 119 13.53 -7.86 -0.15
N LEU A 120 13.46 -7.28 1.04
CA LEU A 120 14.09 -6.02 1.36
C LEU A 120 15.53 -6.20 1.84
N GLU A 121 16.43 -5.46 1.22
CA GLU A 121 17.84 -5.34 1.61
C GLU A 121 18.04 -4.17 2.58
N TYR A 122 17.52 -4.31 3.81
CA TYR A 122 17.58 -3.24 4.82
C TYR A 122 19.00 -2.73 5.12
N ARG A 123 20.03 -3.57 4.93
CA ARG A 123 21.43 -3.16 5.09
C ARG A 123 21.79 -2.09 4.05
N LEU A 124 21.42 -2.30 2.80
CA LEU A 124 21.64 -1.33 1.72
C LEU A 124 20.82 -0.05 1.98
N LEU A 125 19.56 -0.18 2.40
CA LEU A 125 18.74 1.00 2.73
C LEU A 125 19.34 1.86 3.84
N ASN A 126 19.93 1.22 4.86
CA ASN A 126 20.62 1.91 5.96
C ASN A 126 21.97 2.50 5.53
N GLU A 127 22.60 1.95 4.50
CA GLU A 127 23.82 2.51 3.91
C GLU A 127 23.50 3.78 3.12
N ILE A 128 22.46 3.72 2.27
CA ILE A 128 22.00 4.84 1.44
C ILE A 128 21.50 6.00 2.30
N HIS A 129 20.62 5.70 3.26
CA HIS A 129 20.02 6.69 4.15
C HIS A 129 20.06 6.20 5.61
N PRO A 130 21.17 6.45 6.33
CA PRO A 130 21.34 5.99 7.72
C PRO A 130 20.26 6.51 8.68
N ASN A 131 19.70 7.69 8.37
CA ASN A 131 18.72 8.42 9.16
C ASN A 131 17.27 8.19 8.70
N ARG A 132 17.04 7.22 7.81
CA ARG A 132 15.69 6.90 7.32
C ARG A 132 14.70 6.62 8.46
N THR A 133 13.43 6.78 8.14
CA THR A 133 12.34 6.29 8.97
C THR A 133 12.36 4.77 9.00
N LYS A 134 12.77 4.19 10.13
CA LYS A 134 12.91 2.73 10.25
C LYS A 134 11.66 2.03 10.74
N THR A 135 10.75 2.70 11.43
CA THR A 135 9.64 2.02 12.08
C THR A 135 8.33 2.76 11.91
N ALA A 136 7.22 2.02 11.97
CA ALA A 136 5.88 2.60 11.94
C ALA A 136 5.69 3.62 13.07
N GLU A 137 6.23 3.36 14.28
CA GLU A 137 6.09 4.27 15.41
C GLU A 137 6.77 5.63 15.19
N VAL A 138 7.88 5.66 14.45
CA VAL A 138 8.55 6.91 14.06
C VAL A 138 7.70 7.67 13.02
N SER A 139 7.15 6.95 12.03
CA SER A 139 6.26 7.53 11.03
C SER A 139 4.96 8.09 11.63
N GLU A 140 4.35 7.35 12.56
CA GLU A 140 3.15 7.75 13.29
C GLU A 140 3.39 9.00 14.13
N ARG A 141 4.54 9.09 14.82
CA ARG A 141 4.91 10.26 15.61
C ARG A 141 5.03 11.51 14.75
N ALA A 142 5.71 11.41 13.60
CA ALA A 142 5.82 12.52 12.65
C ALA A 142 4.44 12.91 12.07
N SER A 143 3.53 11.96 11.92
CA SER A 143 2.18 12.21 11.38
C SER A 143 1.22 12.77 12.42
N ALA A 144 1.41 12.50 13.71
CA ALA A 144 0.53 12.99 14.79
C ALA A 144 0.44 14.53 14.83
N GLU A 145 1.51 15.21 14.40
CA GLU A 145 1.55 16.67 14.28
C GLU A 145 0.60 17.22 13.19
N ARG A 146 0.16 16.36 12.25
CA ARG A 146 -0.70 16.71 11.11
C ARG A 146 -2.19 16.41 11.36
N GLY A 147 -2.55 15.95 12.56
CA GLY A 147 -3.92 15.61 12.95
C GLY A 147 -4.19 14.11 12.99
N CYS A 148 -5.27 13.72 13.67
CA CYS A 148 -5.58 12.32 13.92
C CYS A 148 -6.46 11.71 12.82
N LEU A 149 -5.95 10.65 12.16
CA LEU A 149 -6.70 9.87 11.17
C LEU A 149 -8.04 9.35 11.74
N PHE A 150 -8.09 9.05 13.04
CA PHE A 150 -9.30 8.61 13.73
C PHE A 150 -10.46 9.60 13.60
N GLU A 151 -10.20 10.90 13.78
CA GLU A 151 -11.26 11.92 13.69
C GLU A 151 -11.75 12.07 12.25
N VAL A 152 -10.85 12.02 11.26
CA VAL A 152 -11.22 12.10 9.84
C VAL A 152 -12.11 10.91 9.42
N ILE A 153 -11.78 9.69 9.86
CA ILE A 153 -12.57 8.49 9.58
C ILE A 153 -13.93 8.56 10.30
N LYS A 154 -13.94 8.95 11.57
CA LYS A 154 -15.15 9.03 12.40
C LYS A 154 -16.16 10.05 11.87
N GLU A 155 -15.68 11.16 11.34
CA GLU A 155 -16.52 12.21 10.75
C GLU A 155 -16.99 11.90 9.31
N ASP A 156 -16.62 10.74 8.76
CA ASP A 156 -16.88 10.32 7.38
C ASP A 156 -16.44 11.35 6.33
N LYS A 157 -15.36 12.08 6.63
CA LYS A 157 -14.82 13.16 5.77
C LYS A 157 -13.78 12.66 4.77
N ILE A 158 -13.67 11.34 4.55
CA ILE A 158 -12.66 10.76 3.65
C ILE A 158 -13.04 10.99 2.19
N VAL A 159 -12.49 12.05 1.60
CA VAL A 159 -12.60 12.29 0.16
C VAL A 159 -11.71 11.29 -0.60
N PRO A 160 -12.18 10.68 -1.71
CA PRO A 160 -11.32 9.92 -2.61
C PRO A 160 -10.22 10.81 -3.20
N LEU A 161 -8.95 10.51 -2.84
CA LEU A 161 -7.75 11.15 -3.38
C LEU A 161 -7.37 10.63 -4.79
N SER A 162 -8.29 10.00 -5.51
CA SER A 162 -8.04 9.38 -6.82
C SER A 162 -8.89 10.02 -7.93
N LYS A 163 -8.67 9.60 -9.19
CA LYS A 163 -9.50 10.01 -10.34
C LYS A 163 -11.01 9.84 -10.13
N ILE A 164 -11.41 8.95 -9.23
CA ILE A 164 -12.81 8.77 -8.81
C ILE A 164 -13.34 10.06 -8.15
N GLY A 165 -12.56 10.69 -7.27
CA GLY A 165 -12.92 11.95 -6.62
C GLY A 165 -12.70 13.17 -7.52
N GLU A 166 -11.65 13.16 -8.35
CA GLU A 166 -11.30 14.31 -9.19
C GLU A 166 -12.23 14.49 -10.40
N ASN A 167 -12.54 13.40 -11.12
CA ASN A 167 -13.28 13.49 -12.38
C ASN A 167 -14.24 12.32 -12.62
N LYS A 168 -14.60 11.56 -11.56
CA LYS A 168 -15.45 10.37 -11.66
C LYS A 168 -15.00 9.43 -12.77
N THR A 169 -13.68 9.25 -12.91
CA THR A 169 -13.12 8.36 -13.91
C THR A 169 -13.64 8.73 -15.32
N GLN A 170 -13.54 10.00 -15.70
CA GLN A 170 -13.94 10.49 -17.05
C GLN A 170 -12.78 11.10 -17.87
N GLY A 171 -11.57 11.14 -17.30
CA GLY A 171 -10.39 11.63 -18.03
C GLY A 171 -9.95 10.68 -19.14
N ARG A 172 -9.24 11.17 -20.16
CA ARG A 172 -8.46 10.32 -21.06
C ARG A 172 -6.98 10.66 -20.88
N LEU A 173 -6.13 9.64 -20.94
CA LEU A 173 -4.68 9.83 -21.08
C LEU A 173 -4.38 10.25 -22.52
#